data_AF-A0A2V8SVX7-F1
#
_entry.id   AF-A0A2V8SVX7-F1
#
_cell.length_a   1.000
_cell.length_b   1.000
_cell.length_c   1.000
_cell.angle_alpha   90.00
_cell.angle_beta   90.00
_cell.angle_gamma   90.00
#
_symmetry.space_group_name_H-M   'P 1'
#
loop_
_entity.id
_entity.type
_entity.pdbx_description
1 polymer ?
#
loop_
_entity_poly.entity_id
_entity_poly.type
_entity_poly.pdbx_seq_one_letter_code
_entity_poly.pdbx_strand_id
1 'polypeptide(L)'
;MDFKAVIEFVKYTLALTAACFAYSVEKLVPQSTQSGRCLVLCILVVFAGAAFAGVFIFAASTAALHGDEKRTTRLRPRVMYAGYTHVALLVTGLVLLSGMLVYRVLNDAPKLSQIRCEPAASTSEK
;
A
#
# COMPACT_ATOMS: atom_id res chain seq x y z
N MET A 1 25.05 9.82 -3.72
CA MET A 1 24.31 8.60 -4.09
C MET A 1 24.74 8.16 -5.47
N ASP A 2 25.11 6.88 -5.58
CA ASP A 2 25.31 6.17 -6.84
C ASP A 2 23.94 5.79 -7.41
N PHE A 3 23.69 6.06 -8.70
CA PHE A 3 22.41 5.70 -9.34
C PHE A 3 22.18 4.20 -9.36
N LYS A 4 23.23 3.39 -9.35
CA LYS A 4 23.10 1.93 -9.25
C LYS A 4 22.46 1.51 -7.94
N ALA A 5 22.90 2.09 -6.82
CA ALA A 5 22.31 1.88 -5.51
C ALA A 5 20.85 2.39 -5.42
N VAL A 6 20.55 3.52 -6.07
CA VAL A 6 19.16 4.04 -6.15
C VAL A 6 18.26 3.08 -6.92
N ILE A 7 18.74 2.52 -8.03
CA ILE A 7 17.99 1.53 -8.82
C ILE A 7 17.74 0.26 -8.01
N GLU A 8 18.74 -0.27 -7.32
CA GLU A 8 18.58 -1.45 -6.46
C GLU A 8 17.60 -1.19 -5.33
N PHE A 9 17.76 -0.08 -4.61
CA PHE A 9 16.84 0.34 -3.55
C PHE A 9 15.39 0.39 -4.05
N VAL A 10 15.16 1.08 -5.17
CA VAL A 10 13.81 1.24 -5.73
C VAL A 10 13.22 -0.09 -6.17
N LYS A 11 14.00 -1.02 -6.74
CA LYS A 11 13.49 -2.35 -7.10
C LYS A 11 12.86 -3.07 -5.91
N TYR A 12 13.53 -3.06 -4.75
CA TYR A 12 13.02 -3.72 -3.56
C TYR A 12 11.84 -2.98 -2.94
N THR A 13 11.88 -1.64 -2.88
CA THR A 13 10.77 -0.87 -2.30
C THR A 13 9.53 -0.85 -3.18
N LEU A 14 9.68 -0.89 -4.51
CA LEU A 14 8.55 -0.96 -5.45
C LEU A 14 7.79 -2.28 -5.30
N ALA A 15 8.50 -3.40 -5.17
CA ALA A 15 7.90 -4.71 -4.95
C ALA A 15 7.08 -4.74 -3.65
N LEU A 16 7.64 -4.21 -2.56
CA LEU A 16 6.93 -4.07 -1.30
C LEU A 16 5.68 -3.17 -1.44
N THR A 17 5.83 -2.01 -2.09
CA THR A 17 4.72 -1.07 -2.33
C THR A 17 3.56 -1.76 -3.08
N ALA A 18 3.89 -2.52 -4.12
CA ALA A 18 2.91 -3.26 -4.91
C ALA A 18 2.21 -4.36 -4.10
N ALA A 19 2.95 -5.09 -3.27
CA ALA A 19 2.39 -6.10 -2.37
C ALA A 19 1.42 -5.47 -1.35
N CYS A 20 1.79 -4.35 -0.74
CA CYS A 20 0.91 -3.62 0.20
C CYS A 20 -0.35 -3.07 -0.49
N PHE A 21 -0.22 -2.58 -1.72
CA PHE A 21 -1.36 -2.14 -2.53
C PHE A 21 -2.31 -3.30 -2.82
N ALA A 22 -1.80 -4.41 -3.35
CA ALA A 22 -2.59 -5.60 -3.66
C ALA A 22 -3.30 -6.15 -2.42
N TYR A 23 -2.59 -6.22 -1.28
CA TYR A 23 -3.17 -6.62 -0.01
C TYR A 23 -4.32 -5.69 0.42
N SER A 24 -4.13 -4.38 0.29
CA SER A 24 -5.16 -3.39 0.65
C SER A 24 -6.40 -3.53 -0.23
N VAL A 25 -6.21 -3.78 -1.54
CA VAL A 25 -7.32 -4.04 -2.47
C VAL A 25 -8.06 -5.32 -2.07
N GLU A 26 -7.34 -6.41 -1.84
CA GLU A 26 -7.96 -7.72 -1.63
C GLU A 26 -8.61 -7.86 -0.25
N LYS A 27 -7.94 -7.39 0.81
CA LYS A 27 -8.34 -7.65 2.20
C LYS A 27 -9.03 -6.48 2.89
N LEU A 28 -8.87 -5.25 2.39
CA LEU A 28 -9.43 -4.06 3.03
C LEU A 28 -10.59 -3.43 2.27
N VAL A 29 -10.72 -3.58 0.95
CA VAL A 29 -11.83 -2.99 0.17
C VAL A 29 -13.24 -3.41 0.65
N PRO A 30 -13.52 -4.64 1.12
CA PRO A 30 -14.81 -4.91 1.74
C PRO A 30 -14.89 -4.23 3.11
N GLN A 31 -15.36 -2.97 3.13
CA GLN A 31 -15.72 -2.21 4.35
C GLN A 31 -17.22 -1.92 4.40
N SER A 32 -17.82 -2.15 5.56
CA SER A 32 -19.24 -1.88 5.83
C SER A 32 -19.50 -0.40 6.15
N THR A 33 -18.52 0.32 6.70
CA THR A 33 -18.68 1.72 7.12
C THR A 33 -18.12 2.71 6.08
N GLN A 34 -18.77 3.86 5.92
CA GLN A 34 -18.32 4.92 5.00
C GLN A 34 -16.94 5.48 5.38
N SER A 35 -16.68 5.66 6.68
CA SER A 35 -15.37 6.09 7.19
C SER A 35 -14.27 5.08 6.87
N GLY A 36 -14.56 3.77 6.99
CA GLY A 36 -13.61 2.72 6.62
C GLY A 36 -13.29 2.72 5.12
N ARG A 37 -14.30 2.90 4.27
CA ARG A 37 -14.09 3.03 2.81
C ARG A 37 -13.21 4.23 2.46
N CYS A 38 -13.44 5.38 3.09
CA CYS A 38 -12.62 6.58 2.89
C CYS A 38 -11.16 6.34 3.29
N LEU A 39 -10.93 5.71 4.45
CA LEU A 39 -9.59 5.39 4.92
C LEU A 39 -8.85 4.41 4.00
N VAL A 40 -9.53 3.37 3.50
CA VAL A 40 -8.97 2.43 2.52
C VAL A 40 -8.63 3.15 1.21
N LEU A 41 -9.49 4.05 0.73
CA LEU A 41 -9.19 4.88 -0.44
C LEU A 41 -7.95 5.75 -0.22
N CYS A 42 -7.80 6.37 0.96
CA CYS A 42 -6.60 7.13 1.29
C CYS A 42 -5.34 6.24 1.26
N ILE A 43 -5.39 5.05 1.84
CA ILE A 43 -4.28 4.07 1.81
C ILE A 43 -3.92 3.69 0.37
N LEU A 44 -4.92 3.40 -0.47
CA LEU A 44 -4.72 3.06 -1.88
C LEU A 44 -4.09 4.21 -2.67
N VAL A 45 -4.55 5.45 -2.45
CA VAL A 45 -3.97 6.64 -3.09
C VAL A 45 -2.52 6.86 -2.66
N VAL A 46 -2.21 6.68 -1.36
CA VAL A 46 -0.84 6.81 -0.85
C VAL A 46 0.09 5.77 -1.47
N PHE A 47 -0.31 4.49 -1.51
CA PHE A 47 0.50 3.45 -2.14
C PHE A 47 0.60 3.60 -3.67
N ALA A 48 -0.46 4.05 -4.35
CA ALA A 48 -0.40 4.37 -5.77
C ALA A 48 0.59 5.52 -6.03
N GLY A 49 0.52 6.60 -5.24
CA GLY A 49 1.46 7.71 -5.32
C GLY A 49 2.91 7.28 -5.07
N ALA A 50 3.14 6.42 -4.06
CA ALA A 50 4.44 5.83 -3.79
C ALA A 50 4.94 5.01 -4.99
N ALA A 51 4.09 4.18 -5.60
CA ALA A 51 4.44 3.38 -6.77
C ALA A 51 4.80 4.26 -7.98
N PHE A 52 4.00 5.29 -8.29
CA PHE A 52 4.32 6.24 -9.37
C PHE A 52 5.65 6.96 -9.13
N ALA A 53 5.91 7.42 -7.90
CA ALA A 53 7.19 8.02 -7.54
C ALA A 53 8.36 7.04 -7.74
N GLY A 54 8.20 5.78 -7.31
CA GLY A 54 9.18 4.72 -7.49
C GLY A 54 9.48 4.44 -8.97
N VAL A 55 8.45 4.29 -9.81
CA VAL A 55 8.62 4.08 -11.26
C VAL A 55 9.35 5.26 -11.90
N PHE A 56 9.00 6.49 -11.52
CA PHE A 56 9.66 7.70 -12.02
C PHE A 56 11.15 7.74 -11.62
N ILE A 57 11.48 7.44 -10.36
CA ILE A 57 12.88 7.36 -9.89
C ILE A 57 13.64 6.30 -10.68
N PHE A 58 13.05 5.12 -10.86
CA PHE A 58 13.66 4.02 -11.60
C PHE A 58 13.96 4.42 -13.05
N ALA A 59 12.98 5.01 -13.74
CA ALA A 59 13.14 5.47 -15.12
C ALA A 59 14.18 6.59 -15.23
N ALA A 60 14.11 7.60 -14.36
CA ALA A 60 15.03 8.73 -14.37
C ALA A 60 16.47 8.32 -14.02
N SER A 61 16.65 7.41 -13.06
CA SER A 61 17.97 6.90 -12.66
C SER A 61 18.58 6.02 -13.76
N THR A 62 17.76 5.18 -14.41
CA THR A 62 18.21 4.36 -15.54
C THR A 62 18.61 5.24 -16.74
N ALA A 63 17.83 6.29 -17.02
CA ALA A 63 18.14 7.25 -18.08
C ALA A 63 19.39 8.11 -17.77
N ALA A 64 19.66 8.39 -16.49
CA ALA A 64 20.89 9.07 -16.07
C ALA A 64 22.12 8.17 -16.19
N LEU A 65 22.00 6.88 -15.83
CA LEU A 65 23.10 5.91 -15.90
C LEU A 65 23.61 5.67 -17.33
N HIS A 66 22.72 5.72 -18.33
CA HIS A 66 23.04 5.50 -19.75
C HIS A 66 23.14 6.79 -20.57
N GLY A 67 23.02 7.96 -19.94
CA GLY A 67 23.02 9.26 -20.60
C GLY A 67 24.29 10.07 -20.34
N ASP A 68 24.41 11.22 -21.00
CA ASP A 68 25.55 12.13 -20.82
C ASP A 68 25.65 12.69 -19.39
N GLU A 69 26.88 13.00 -18.97
CA GLU A 69 27.21 13.56 -17.64
C GLU A 69 26.39 14.83 -17.30
N LYS A 70 26.10 15.67 -18.30
CA LYS A 70 25.25 16.87 -18.17
C LYS A 70 23.79 16.54 -17.84
N ARG A 71 23.28 15.40 -18.31
CA ARG A 71 21.93 14.92 -18.03
C ARG A 71 21.84 14.38 -16.61
N THR A 72 22.88 13.67 -16.17
CA THR A 72 23.05 13.16 -14.81
C THR A 72 23.01 14.28 -13.76
N THR A 73 23.81 15.33 -13.94
CA THR A 73 23.85 16.48 -13.00
C THR A 73 22.52 17.20 -12.91
N ARG A 74 21.79 17.34 -14.03
CA ARG A 74 20.47 17.99 -14.06
C ARG A 74 19.36 17.16 -13.41
N LEU A 75 19.41 15.83 -13.55
CA LEU A 75 18.39 14.92 -13.02
C LEU A 75 18.60 14.57 -11.55
N ARG A 76 19.85 14.60 -11.06
CA ARG A 76 20.21 14.26 -9.68
C ARG A 76 19.30 14.90 -8.60
N PRO A 77 19.04 16.23 -8.58
CA PRO A 77 18.20 16.82 -7.55
C PRO A 77 16.74 16.36 -7.63
N ARG A 78 16.22 16.15 -8.85
CA ARG A 78 14.85 15.66 -9.07
C ARG A 78 14.69 14.21 -8.61
N VAL A 79 15.68 13.37 -8.92
CA VAL A 79 15.74 11.98 -8.48
C VAL A 79 15.82 11.89 -6.95
N MET A 80 16.62 12.75 -6.31
CA MET A 80 16.69 12.80 -4.84
C MET A 80 15.36 13.23 -4.22
N TYR A 81 14.75 14.31 -4.70
CA TYR A 81 13.45 14.76 -4.19
C TYR A 81 12.37 13.70 -4.37
N ALA A 82 12.30 13.07 -5.55
CA ALA A 82 11.39 11.96 -5.79
C ALA A 82 11.67 10.78 -4.85
N GLY A 83 12.94 10.47 -4.59
CA GLY A 83 13.38 9.46 -3.63
C GLY A 83 12.84 9.70 -2.22
N TYR A 84 12.99 10.91 -1.69
CA TYR A 84 12.43 11.29 -0.39
C TYR A 84 10.91 11.18 -0.38
N THR A 85 10.24 11.65 -1.42
CA THR A 85 8.77 11.54 -1.56
C THR A 85 8.32 10.08 -1.60
N HIS A 86 9.01 9.21 -2.33
CA HIS A 86 8.71 7.78 -2.40
C HIS A 86 8.83 7.12 -1.02
N VAL A 87 9.93 7.36 -0.30
CA VAL A 87 10.14 6.81 1.04
C VAL A 87 9.10 7.35 2.03
N ALA A 88 8.82 8.66 2.02
CA ALA A 88 7.84 9.27 2.90
C ALA A 88 6.43 8.71 2.67
N LEU A 89 6.00 8.56 1.41
CA LEU A 89 4.70 7.96 1.08
C LEU A 89 4.65 6.48 1.44
N LEU A 90 5.72 5.72 1.20
CA LEU A 90 5.79 4.30 1.56
C LEU A 90 5.67 4.11 3.07
N VAL A 91 6.43 4.87 3.86
CA VAL A 91 6.37 4.81 5.33
C VAL A 91 4.99 5.23 5.82
N THR A 92 4.43 6.31 5.27
CA THR A 92 3.08 6.76 5.62
C THR A 92 2.03 5.68 5.32
N GLY A 93 2.11 5.06 4.14
CA GLY A 93 1.22 3.96 3.74
C GLY A 93 1.35 2.75 4.67
N LEU A 94 2.58 2.36 5.04
CA LEU A 94 2.82 1.26 5.98
C LEU A 94 2.28 1.56 7.39
N VAL A 95 2.41 2.79 7.87
CA VAL A 95 1.85 3.22 9.17
C VAL A 95 0.33 3.17 9.15
N LEU A 96 -0.31 3.71 8.11
CA LEU A 96 -1.77 3.68 7.98
C LEU A 96 -2.30 2.24 7.86
N LEU A 97 -1.64 1.42 7.04
CA LEU A 97 -1.97 0.00 6.87
C LEU A 97 -1.83 -0.76 8.19
N SER A 98 -0.72 -0.57 8.91
CA SER A 98 -0.45 -1.23 10.19
C SER A 98 -1.45 -0.78 11.26
N GLY A 99 -1.76 0.52 11.33
CA GLY A 99 -2.76 1.04 12.26
C GLY A 99 -4.14 0.44 12.03
N MET A 100 -4.54 0.31 10.75
CA MET A 100 -5.81 -0.35 10.40
C MET A 100 -5.79 -1.84 10.74
N LEU A 101 -4.69 -2.54 10.50
CA LEU A 101 -4.54 -3.95 10.86
C LEU A 101 -4.61 -4.17 12.36
N VAL A 102 -3.91 -3.36 13.16
CA VAL A 102 -3.96 -3.41 14.63
C VAL A 102 -5.37 -3.12 15.12
N TYR A 103 -6.02 -2.07 14.60
CA TYR A 103 -7.42 -1.77 14.93
C TYR A 103 -8.33 -2.95 14.62
N ARG A 104 -8.13 -3.62 13.48
CA ARG A 104 -8.90 -4.79 13.07
C ARG A 104 -8.66 -5.96 14.02
N VAL A 105 -7.42 -6.28 14.34
CA VAL A 105 -7.08 -7.37 15.27
C VAL A 105 -7.67 -7.12 16.66
N LEU A 106 -7.68 -5.87 17.13
CA LEU A 106 -8.21 -5.50 18.44
C LEU A 106 -9.75 -5.48 18.48
N ASN A 107 -10.44 -5.12 17.40
CA ASN A 107 -11.90 -4.96 17.38
C ASN A 107 -12.67 -6.11 16.72
N ASP A 108 -12.10 -6.78 15.72
CA ASP A 108 -12.68 -7.98 15.08
C ASP A 108 -12.33 -9.26 15.86
N ALA A 109 -12.22 -9.18 17.20
CA ALA A 109 -12.27 -10.38 18.03
C ALA A 109 -13.52 -11.18 17.60
N PRO A 110 -13.39 -12.49 17.31
CA PRO A 110 -14.46 -13.26 16.72
C PRO A 110 -15.67 -13.15 17.64
N LYS A 111 -16.68 -12.38 17.22
CA LYS A 111 -18.00 -12.46 17.82
C LYS A 111 -18.43 -13.89 17.56
N LEU A 112 -18.40 -14.72 18.61
CA LEU A 112 -19.02 -16.03 18.64
C LEU A 112 -20.41 -15.83 18.04
N SER A 113 -20.56 -16.19 16.77
CA SER A 113 -21.86 -16.27 16.14
C SER A 113 -22.61 -17.27 16.99
N GLN A 114 -23.56 -16.78 17.78
CA GLN A 114 -24.59 -17.61 18.34
C GLN A 114 -25.21 -18.32 17.15
N ILE A 115 -24.81 -19.58 16.96
CA ILE A 115 -25.55 -20.55 16.17
C ILE A 115 -26.90 -20.62 16.89
N ARG A 116 -27.80 -19.72 16.51
CA ARG A 116 -29.19 -19.80 16.90
C ARG A 116 -29.72 -20.97 16.08
N CYS A 117 -29.62 -22.17 16.66
CA CYS A 117 -30.40 -23.30 16.18
C CYS A 117 -31.86 -22.83 16.19
N GLU A 118 -32.42 -22.50 15.03
CA GLU A 118 -33.86 -22.44 14.88
C GLU A 118 -34.37 -23.83 15.27
N PRO A 119 -35.19 -23.96 16.33
CA PRO A 119 -35.82 -25.24 16.59
C PRO A 119 -36.69 -25.56 15.38
N ALA A 120 -36.41 -26.69 14.74
CA ALA A 120 -37.26 -27.24 13.71
C ALA A 120 -38.69 -27.25 14.26
N ALA A 121 -39.56 -26.43 13.67
CA ALA A 121 -40.96 -26.40 14.03
C ALA A 121 -41.49 -27.83 13.89
N SER A 122 -41.82 -28.44 15.02
CA SER A 122 -42.50 -29.73 15.08
C SER A 122 -43.79 -29.59 14.30
N THR A 123 -43.82 -30.12 13.07
CA THR A 123 -45.04 -30.41 12.34
C THR A 123 -45.81 -31.46 13.15
N SER A 124 -46.67 -30.96 14.03
CA SER A 124 -47.71 -31.72 14.71
C SER A 124 -48.75 -32.16 13.69
N GLU A 125 -49.17 -33.42 13.81
CA GLU A 125 -50.24 -34.12 13.10
C GLU A 125 -51.43 -33.26 12.66
N LYS A 126 -51.93 -33.56 11.45
CA LYS A 126 -53.31 -34.02 11.24
C LYS A 126 -53.44 -34.81 9.94
#